data_AF-A0A921V0Z1-F1
#
_entry.id   AF-A0A921V0Z1-F1
#
_cell.length_a   1.000
_cell.length_b   1.000
_cell.length_c   1.000
_cell.angle_alpha   90.00
_cell.angle_beta   90.00
_cell.angle_gamma   90.00
#
_symmetry.space_group_name_H-M   'P 1'
#
loop_
_entity.id
_entity.type
_entity.pdbx_description
1 polymer ?
#
loop_
_entity_poly.entity_id
_entity_poly.type
_entity_poly.pdbx_seq_one_letter_code
_entity_poly.pdbx_strand_id
1 'polypeptide(L)'
;MAKAKTAIVIVILALLQVSWATARKHGGGSGGTPAVMTVNGFEEGEEGGGAAACDGHFHSDDDLIVALSSQWYAGGKRCHKNIRITSVDTGRTVAAQVVDECDTHGGCKNNVVDSSRAVWKKLGLDTNVGVVHITWSDA
;
A
#
# COMPACT_ATOMS: atom_id res chain seq x y z
N MET A 1 46.15 31.93 -53.90
CA MET A 1 44.81 32.16 -53.30
C MET A 1 44.42 30.92 -52.53
N ALA A 2 44.68 30.90 -51.22
CA ALA A 2 44.36 29.77 -50.36
C ALA A 2 42.90 29.87 -49.90
N LYS A 3 42.11 28.82 -50.14
CA LYS A 3 40.77 28.60 -49.57
C LYS A 3 40.82 27.35 -48.71
N ALA A 4 40.59 27.50 -47.41
CA ALA A 4 39.55 26.77 -46.68
C ALA A 4 39.67 27.14 -45.20
N LYS A 5 38.63 27.79 -44.69
CA LYS A 5 38.43 28.12 -43.29
C LYS A 5 37.81 26.89 -42.61
N THR A 6 38.42 26.50 -41.50
CA THR A 6 37.83 26.02 -40.24
C THR A 6 36.40 25.47 -40.27
N ALA A 7 36.23 24.18 -39.91
CA ALA A 7 35.11 23.69 -39.10
C ALA A 7 35.35 22.24 -38.59
N ILE A 8 36.47 21.99 -37.92
CA ILE A 8 36.69 20.75 -37.14
C ILE A 8 36.04 20.93 -35.76
N VAL A 9 34.70 21.05 -35.69
CA VAL A 9 33.97 21.05 -34.39
C VAL A 9 32.55 20.47 -34.46
N ILE A 10 32.07 19.94 -35.60
CA ILE A 10 30.65 19.49 -35.71
C ILE A 10 30.48 17.96 -35.70
N VAL A 11 31.56 17.19 -35.49
CA VAL A 11 31.48 15.71 -35.43
C VAL A 11 31.35 15.16 -34.00
N ILE A 12 31.40 16.01 -32.95
CA ILE A 12 31.30 15.57 -31.54
C ILE A 12 29.93 15.92 -30.89
N LEU A 13 29.00 16.52 -31.64
CA LEU A 13 27.65 16.88 -31.18
C LEU A 13 26.54 16.05 -31.84
N ALA A 14 26.82 14.78 -32.18
CA ALA A 14 25.85 13.84 -32.73
C ALA A 14 25.84 12.48 -31.99
N LEU A 15 26.25 12.45 -30.73
CA LEU A 15 26.12 11.29 -29.82
C LEU A 15 25.17 11.54 -28.63
N LEU A 16 24.37 12.60 -28.69
CA LEU A 16 23.19 12.71 -27.84
C LEU A 16 21.97 12.41 -28.70
N GLN A 17 21.10 11.55 -28.16
CA GLN A 17 19.81 11.11 -28.70
C GLN A 17 19.82 9.74 -29.38
N VAL A 18 20.17 8.71 -28.60
CA VAL A 18 19.52 7.40 -28.76
C VAL A 18 19.00 6.95 -27.40
N SER A 19 17.68 6.77 -27.38
CA SER A 19 16.86 6.11 -26.35
C SER A 19 16.50 6.93 -25.10
N TRP A 20 15.56 7.85 -25.31
CA TRP A 20 14.54 8.16 -24.31
C TRP A 20 13.84 6.88 -23.82
N ALA A 21 13.72 6.78 -22.51
CA ALA A 21 12.68 6.04 -21.80
C ALA A 21 12.60 4.51 -22.03
N THR A 22 13.37 3.74 -21.27
CA THR A 22 12.75 2.64 -20.51
C THR A 22 12.26 3.18 -19.17
N ALA A 23 11.37 4.18 -19.23
CA ALA A 23 10.38 4.30 -18.18
C ALA A 23 9.67 2.95 -18.18
N ARG A 24 9.87 2.13 -17.14
CA ARG A 24 8.92 1.06 -16.83
C ARG A 24 7.57 1.76 -16.85
N LYS A 25 6.75 1.49 -17.86
CA LYS A 25 5.32 1.72 -17.77
C LYS A 25 4.90 0.90 -16.56
N HIS A 26 4.86 1.52 -15.38
CA HIS A 26 3.91 1.11 -14.37
C HIS A 26 2.58 1.28 -15.08
N GLY A 27 2.02 0.14 -15.51
CA GLY A 27 0.82 0.12 -16.30
C GLY A 27 -0.22 0.98 -15.62
N GLY A 28 -0.83 1.87 -16.40
CA GLY A 28 -2.07 2.53 -16.03
C GLY A 28 -3.19 1.50 -15.96
N GLY A 29 -3.15 0.62 -14.97
CA GLY A 29 -4.36 0.09 -14.35
C GLY A 29 -4.84 1.13 -13.34
N SER A 30 -6.13 1.13 -13.00
CA SER A 30 -6.66 1.88 -11.87
C SER A 30 -6.01 1.40 -10.55
N GLY A 31 -4.78 1.82 -10.30
CA GLY A 31 -3.92 1.29 -9.27
C GLY A 31 -4.32 1.82 -7.90
N GLY A 32 -4.60 0.91 -6.97
CA GLY A 32 -4.87 1.28 -5.58
C GLY A 32 -3.67 2.00 -4.94
N THR A 33 -3.93 2.67 -3.82
CA THR A 33 -2.95 3.25 -2.92
C THR A 33 -1.94 2.19 -2.47
N PRO A 34 -0.63 2.33 -2.75
CA PRO A 34 0.38 1.42 -2.24
C PRO A 34 0.46 1.48 -0.71
N ALA A 35 0.56 0.32 -0.07
CA ALA A 35 0.66 0.21 1.39
C ALA A 35 1.49 -1.02 1.78
N VAL A 36 1.86 -1.06 3.07
CA VAL A 36 2.25 -2.30 3.72
C VAL A 36 1.07 -2.84 4.51
N MET A 37 0.90 -4.15 4.50
CA MET A 37 -0.10 -4.83 5.31
C MET A 37 0.61 -5.58 6.44
N THR A 38 0.10 -5.43 7.66
CA THR A 38 0.54 -6.13 8.88
C THR A 38 -0.56 -7.03 9.40
N VAL A 39 -0.21 -7.93 10.32
CA VAL A 39 -1.16 -8.80 11.02
C VAL A 39 -1.40 -8.23 12.41
N ASN A 40 -2.68 -8.08 12.77
CA ASN A 40 -3.11 -7.62 14.09
C ASN A 40 -4.21 -8.54 14.65
N GLY A 41 -4.21 -8.67 15.98
CA GLY A 41 -5.29 -9.30 16.73
C GLY A 41 -6.31 -8.27 17.21
N PHE A 42 -7.58 -8.49 16.89
CA PHE A 42 -8.70 -7.61 17.22
C PHE A 42 -9.56 -8.16 18.38
N GLU A 43 -9.22 -9.33 18.89
CA GLU A 43 -9.90 -9.94 20.04
C GLU A 43 -9.40 -9.33 21.36
N GLU A 44 -10.23 -9.45 22.41
CA GLU A 44 -9.88 -8.94 23.74
C GLU A 44 -8.63 -9.64 24.29
N GLY A 45 -7.64 -8.84 24.69
CA GLY A 45 -6.39 -9.33 25.27
C GLY A 45 -5.31 -9.72 24.25
N GLU A 46 -5.53 -9.49 22.95
CA GLU A 46 -4.51 -9.64 21.91
C GLU A 46 -3.68 -8.35 21.70
N GLU A 47 -2.76 -8.40 20.73
CA GLU A 47 -1.79 -7.33 20.45
C GLU A 47 -2.40 -6.00 20.02
N GLY A 48 -3.61 -6.00 19.44
CA GLY A 48 -4.34 -4.77 19.08
C GLY A 48 -4.73 -3.92 20.30
N GLY A 49 -4.64 -4.50 21.50
CA GLY A 49 -4.75 -3.78 22.76
C GLY A 49 -6.19 -3.40 23.10
N GLY A 50 -6.59 -2.18 22.73
CA GLY A 50 -7.88 -1.62 23.10
C GLY A 50 -9.02 -2.05 22.18
N ALA A 51 -10.25 -1.70 22.56
CA ALA A 51 -11.40 -1.85 21.67
C ALA A 51 -11.30 -0.90 20.47
N ALA A 52 -11.83 -1.32 19.32
CA ALA A 52 -11.64 -0.65 18.04
C ALA A 52 -12.23 0.77 17.99
N ALA A 53 -11.53 1.72 17.37
CA ALA A 53 -11.85 3.14 17.39
C ALA A 53 -13.19 3.50 16.71
N CYS A 54 -13.72 2.68 15.80
CA CYS A 54 -14.98 2.98 15.13
C CYS A 54 -16.22 2.78 16.00
N ASP A 55 -16.22 1.75 16.87
CA ASP A 55 -17.41 1.31 17.59
C ASP A 55 -17.18 0.99 19.08
N GLY A 56 -15.92 0.97 19.54
CA GLY A 56 -15.57 0.63 20.92
C GLY A 56 -15.79 -0.85 21.22
N HIS A 57 -15.67 -1.74 20.22
CA HIS A 57 -15.80 -3.19 20.39
C HIS A 57 -14.52 -3.93 20.01
N PHE A 58 -14.33 -5.10 20.62
CA PHE A 58 -13.43 -6.12 20.12
C PHE A 58 -14.13 -6.89 19.00
N HIS A 59 -13.36 -7.38 18.03
CA HIS A 59 -13.87 -8.10 16.86
C HIS A 59 -13.15 -9.43 16.73
N SER A 60 -13.76 -10.40 16.03
CA SER A 60 -13.11 -11.69 15.87
C SER A 60 -12.00 -11.61 14.83
N ASP A 61 -10.91 -12.32 15.06
CA ASP A 61 -9.80 -12.43 14.10
C ASP A 61 -10.16 -13.23 12.84
N ASP A 62 -11.31 -13.91 12.86
CA ASP A 62 -11.92 -14.56 11.72
C ASP A 62 -12.75 -13.60 10.82
N ASP A 63 -13.02 -12.37 11.28
CA ASP A 63 -13.70 -11.34 10.49
C ASP A 63 -12.75 -10.68 9.47
N LEU A 64 -13.28 -10.25 8.33
CA LEU A 64 -12.49 -9.54 7.31
C LEU A 64 -12.43 -8.05 7.64
N ILE A 65 -11.55 -7.69 8.56
CA ILE A 65 -11.46 -6.35 9.15
C ILE A 65 -10.04 -5.80 9.13
N VAL A 66 -9.95 -4.47 9.19
CA VAL A 66 -8.68 -3.73 9.21
C VAL A 66 -8.73 -2.48 10.08
N ALA A 67 -7.55 -2.11 10.59
CA ALA A 67 -7.20 -0.77 11.03
C ALA A 67 -6.45 -0.02 9.91
N LEU A 68 -6.65 1.29 9.81
CA LEU A 68 -5.92 2.13 8.85
C LEU A 68 -5.02 3.12 9.58
N SER A 69 -3.83 3.40 9.05
CA SER A 69 -3.00 4.52 9.53
C SER A 69 -3.84 5.80 9.65
N SER A 70 -3.57 6.61 10.68
CA SER A 70 -4.35 7.81 11.04
C SER A 70 -4.80 8.67 9.86
N GLN A 71 -3.92 8.96 8.89
CA GLN A 71 -4.27 9.76 7.72
C GLN A 71 -5.35 9.11 6.83
N TRP A 72 -5.30 7.79 6.68
CA TRP A 72 -6.26 7.01 5.91
C TRP A 72 -7.54 6.71 6.70
N TYR A 73 -7.42 6.47 8.01
CA TYR A 73 -8.57 6.42 8.92
C TYR A 73 -9.37 7.74 8.87
N ALA A 74 -8.66 8.87 8.75
CA ALA A 74 -9.19 10.19 8.50
C ALA A 74 -10.25 10.64 9.53
N GLY A 75 -9.98 10.36 10.81
CA GLY A 75 -10.90 10.64 11.92
C GLY A 75 -12.22 9.89 11.81
N GLY A 76 -12.17 8.61 11.42
CA GLY A 76 -13.33 7.73 11.33
C GLY A 76 -14.17 7.88 10.07
N LYS A 77 -13.77 8.71 9.08
CA LYS A 77 -14.52 8.88 7.82
C LYS A 77 -14.70 7.59 7.02
N ARG A 78 -13.85 6.59 7.28
CA ARG A 78 -13.90 5.25 6.67
C ARG A 78 -14.51 4.17 7.56
N CYS A 79 -14.91 4.50 8.79
CA CYS A 79 -15.50 3.51 9.69
C CYS A 79 -16.65 2.74 9.06
N HIS A 80 -16.60 1.42 9.23
CA HIS A 80 -17.54 0.43 8.71
C HIS A 80 -17.70 0.40 7.18
N LYS A 81 -16.85 1.11 6.45
CA LYS A 81 -16.75 1.01 4.98
C LYS A 81 -15.74 -0.05 4.62
N ASN A 82 -15.96 -0.68 3.47
CA ASN A 82 -15.03 -1.65 2.94
C ASN A 82 -13.92 -0.96 2.14
N ILE A 83 -12.71 -1.50 2.26
CA ILE A 83 -11.63 -1.29 1.32
C ILE A 83 -11.35 -2.57 0.55
N ARG A 84 -10.90 -2.42 -0.69
CA ARG A 84 -10.44 -3.52 -1.53
C ARG A 84 -8.92 -3.59 -1.44
N ILE A 85 -8.40 -4.69 -0.92
CA ILE A 85 -6.98 -4.95 -0.72
C ILE A 85 -6.51 -5.96 -1.75
N THR A 86 -5.43 -5.65 -2.46
CA THR A 86 -4.81 -6.55 -3.44
C THR A 86 -3.36 -6.81 -3.05
N SER A 87 -3.00 -8.08 -2.86
CA SER A 87 -1.62 -8.49 -2.60
C SER A 87 -0.78 -8.31 -3.87
N VAL A 88 0.40 -7.69 -3.71
CA VAL A 88 1.36 -7.56 -4.82
C VAL A 88 1.98 -8.93 -5.15
N ASP A 89 2.18 -9.79 -4.15
CA ASP A 89 2.88 -11.07 -4.31
C ASP A 89 1.98 -12.16 -4.91
N THR A 90 0.71 -12.22 -4.49
CA THR A 90 -0.22 -13.28 -4.95
C THR A 90 -1.18 -12.80 -6.04
N GLY A 91 -1.33 -11.49 -6.24
CA GLY A 91 -2.34 -10.90 -7.13
C GLY A 91 -3.79 -11.11 -6.66
N ARG A 92 -4.01 -11.75 -5.50
CA ARG A 92 -5.33 -11.98 -4.94
C ARG A 92 -5.88 -10.71 -4.32
N THR A 93 -7.21 -10.61 -4.29
CA THR A 93 -7.93 -9.45 -3.75
C THR A 93 -8.96 -9.90 -2.71
N VAL A 94 -9.16 -9.08 -1.68
CA VAL A 94 -10.20 -9.25 -0.67
C VAL A 94 -10.81 -7.89 -0.31
N ALA A 95 -12.11 -7.87 -0.01
CA ALA A 95 -12.76 -6.72 0.60
C ALA A 95 -12.75 -6.91 2.12
N ALA A 96 -12.35 -5.88 2.86
CA ALA A 96 -12.30 -5.89 4.33
C ALA A 96 -12.86 -4.58 4.88
N GLN A 97 -13.55 -4.66 6.02
CA GLN A 97 -14.20 -3.52 6.67
C GLN A 97 -13.21 -2.78 7.57
N VAL A 98 -13.20 -1.46 7.50
CA VAL A 98 -12.42 -0.62 8.42
C VAL A 98 -13.15 -0.54 9.76
N VAL A 99 -12.51 -1.01 10.82
CA VAL A 99 -13.06 -0.98 12.19
C VAL A 99 -12.21 -0.15 13.15
N ASP A 100 -10.96 0.15 12.79
CA ASP A 100 -10.04 0.77 13.74
C ASP A 100 -9.04 1.76 13.09
N GLU A 101 -8.36 2.51 13.95
CA GLU A 101 -7.23 3.37 13.64
C GLU A 101 -5.92 2.72 14.08
N CYS A 102 -4.98 2.57 13.16
CA CYS A 102 -3.59 2.30 13.50
C CYS A 102 -2.91 3.64 13.82
N ASP A 103 -2.89 4.04 15.10
CA ASP A 103 -2.47 5.38 15.53
C ASP A 103 -0.98 5.64 15.25
N THR A 104 -0.74 6.59 14.36
CA THR A 104 0.61 7.01 13.97
C THR A 104 1.38 7.76 15.05
N HIS A 105 0.69 8.32 16.05
CA HIS A 105 1.33 8.89 17.24
C HIS A 105 1.66 7.82 18.28
N GLY A 106 0.91 6.71 18.25
CA GLY A 106 1.11 5.51 19.09
C GLY A 106 2.15 4.52 18.57
N GLY A 107 2.82 4.81 17.45
CA GLY A 107 3.91 3.98 16.91
C GLY A 107 3.60 3.29 15.57
N CYS A 108 2.36 3.42 15.06
CA CYS A 108 2.05 2.93 13.72
C CYS A 108 2.75 3.76 12.62
N LYS A 109 3.13 3.13 11.51
CA LYS A 109 3.63 3.86 10.34
C LYS A 109 2.47 4.52 9.58
N ASN A 110 2.78 5.47 8.71
CA ASN A 110 1.78 6.28 7.98
C ASN A 110 1.18 5.58 6.75
N ASN A 111 1.62 4.37 6.41
CA ASN A 111 1.24 3.65 5.20
C ASN A 111 0.82 2.19 5.45
N VAL A 112 0.17 1.94 6.59
CA VAL A 112 -0.20 0.61 7.10
C VAL A 112 -1.68 0.35 6.91
N VAL A 113 -1.99 -0.84 6.42
CA VAL A 113 -3.28 -1.51 6.59
C VAL A 113 -3.03 -2.64 7.58
N ASP A 114 -3.48 -2.47 8.82
CA ASP A 114 -3.28 -3.48 9.85
C ASP A 114 -4.49 -4.41 9.87
N SER A 115 -4.30 -5.71 9.70
CA SER A 115 -5.40 -6.58 9.26
C SER A 115 -5.49 -7.87 10.05
N SER A 116 -6.71 -8.40 10.16
CA SER A 116 -6.96 -9.65 10.85
C SER A 116 -6.31 -10.84 10.14
N ARG A 117 -6.14 -11.94 10.88
CA ARG A 117 -5.64 -13.22 10.32
C ARG A 117 -6.50 -13.72 9.15
N ALA A 118 -7.80 -13.46 9.16
CA ALA A 118 -8.70 -13.83 8.07
C ALA A 118 -8.37 -13.13 6.74
N VAL A 119 -7.97 -11.85 6.77
CA VAL A 119 -7.58 -11.10 5.56
C VAL A 119 -6.35 -11.73 4.91
N TRP A 120 -5.33 -12.05 5.71
CA TRP A 120 -4.13 -12.76 5.26
C TRP A 120 -4.46 -14.10 4.60
N LYS A 121 -5.31 -14.90 5.25
CA LYS A 121 -5.78 -16.19 4.73
C LYS A 121 -6.50 -16.04 3.38
N LYS A 122 -7.36 -15.03 3.22
CA LYS A 122 -8.06 -14.76 1.95
C LYS A 122 -7.14 -14.30 0.84
N LEU A 123 -6.03 -13.66 1.17
CA LEU A 123 -4.98 -13.28 0.22
C LEU A 123 -3.98 -14.41 -0.06
N GLY A 124 -4.06 -15.53 0.68
CA GLY A 124 -3.16 -16.66 0.54
C GLY A 124 -1.74 -16.37 1.04
N LEU A 125 -1.63 -15.58 2.10
CA LEU A 125 -0.37 -15.13 2.66
C LEU A 125 -0.11 -15.81 4.01
N ASP A 126 1.16 -15.98 4.35
CA ASP A 126 1.61 -16.52 5.64
C ASP A 126 1.82 -15.38 6.64
N THR A 127 1.10 -15.42 7.76
CA THR A 127 1.18 -14.41 8.83
C THR A 127 2.56 -14.38 9.51
N ASN A 128 3.35 -15.45 9.44
CA ASN A 128 4.70 -15.50 10.02
C ASN A 128 5.70 -14.54 9.35
N VAL A 129 5.38 -14.06 8.14
CA VAL A 129 6.18 -13.03 7.45
C VAL A 129 6.02 -11.67 8.14
N GLY A 130 4.87 -11.43 8.78
CA GLY A 130 4.55 -10.23 9.56
C GLY A 130 4.23 -8.98 8.72
N VAL A 131 4.91 -8.76 7.59
CA VAL A 131 4.72 -7.58 6.74
C VAL A 131 4.79 -7.93 5.26
N VAL A 132 3.83 -7.44 4.47
CA VAL A 132 3.76 -7.67 3.01
C VAL A 132 3.37 -6.40 2.26
N HIS A 133 3.68 -6.32 0.96
CA HIS A 133 3.28 -5.20 0.12
C HIS A 133 1.90 -5.44 -0.51
N ILE A 134 1.06 -4.42 -0.47
CA ILE A 134 -0.29 -4.44 -1.03
C ILE A 134 -0.58 -3.15 -1.80
N THR A 135 -1.69 -3.15 -2.52
CA THR A 135 -2.40 -1.92 -2.90
C THR A 135 -3.80 -1.96 -2.33
N TRP A 136 -4.38 -0.81 -2.00
CA TRP A 136 -5.77 -0.75 -1.54
C TRP A 136 -6.55 0.41 -2.15
N SER A 137 -7.87 0.31 -2.18
CA SER A 137 -8.78 1.36 -2.63
C SER A 137 -10.08 1.32 -1.83
N ASP A 138 -10.80 2.44 -1.76
CA ASP A 138 -12.18 2.42 -1.27
C ASP A 138 -13.00 1.46 -2.16
N ALA A 139 -13.84 0.60 -1.55
CA ALA A 139 -14.49 -0.53 -2.23
C ALA A 139 -15.85 -0.18 -2.84
#